data_AF-A0A3Q2Y8A2-F1
#
_entry.id   AF-A0A3Q2Y8A2-F1
#
_cell.length_a   1.000
_cell.length_b   1.000
_cell.length_c   1.000
_cell.angle_alpha   90.00
_cell.angle_beta   90.00
_cell.angle_gamma   90.00
#
_symmetry.space_group_name_H-M   'P 1'
#
loop_
_entity.id
_entity.type
_entity.pdbx_description
1 polymer ?
#
loop_
_entity_poly.entity_id
_entity_poly.type
_entity_poly.pdbx_seq_one_letter_code
_entity_poly.pdbx_strand_id
1 'polypeptide(L)'
;MLTSIQLITSLLLWTSTGEKLFHHRDHSDLQMFNAQQAQTITDEYTAELFLSRYGFMKPVRWEETRDRYEDLDDNNDFLDDLQASIQEGTSVPHFRDRPPPEGENQALTAALKDFQRLSGLPVTGAFDDATREAMNKPRCGVPDKEMDSSRDYHLAKMQSGPAVTRRKRHLAALVTKRRRHRRDLGEAGHVAFSKNVLRWRLMGEGYSNQLSIEEQRYIFRLAFRMWSEVSPLQFMEDNGSPLEDIDIRLGFGTGRHLGCNQRFDGSGQEFAHAWFLGDIHFDDDEHFTAPNTGSGISLLKVAVHEIGHVLGLPHIYRPGSIMQPSYLPQEAAFEMGWMDRKAIQNLYGACKGRFSTVFDWIRRERSPYGQVVVRFNTYFMREGWYWLYENRNNRTRYGDPVPLRIGWRGLPADGVDAYVHVWSLKRDDVYFFKGTQFWKYDSDNDKVFGQDPEGHRYPRKISEGFPGISGPIDTAVYDRRDSCIYFFKNTLVYAFSVESNGVAPGFPKAIQKAFPPVSGGDHPGGNIDVAYFSYAHNAVFLFKGRRFWQVVSGRDRRRRPFLPRNGLLPHKEVDRHWFDICDVHPTALTLTR
;
A
#
# COMPACT_ATOMS: atom_id res chain seq x y z
N MET A 1 -65.39 5.08 41.99
CA MET A 1 -66.50 4.88 41.05
C MET A 1 -65.89 4.70 39.66
N LEU A 2 -65.81 3.45 39.18
CA LEU A 2 -66.63 2.92 38.07
C LEU A 2 -66.28 3.61 36.73
N THR A 3 -65.36 3.05 35.91
CA THR A 3 -65.61 2.13 34.75
C THR A 3 -66.36 2.84 33.62
N SER A 4 -65.95 2.88 32.34
CA SER A 4 -65.59 1.75 31.46
C SER A 4 -65.31 2.21 30.00
N ILE A 5 -64.40 1.50 29.28
CA ILE A 5 -64.53 0.93 27.89
C ILE A 5 -64.34 1.90 26.68
N GLN A 6 -63.54 1.66 25.62
CA GLN A 6 -62.77 0.50 25.13
C GLN A 6 -61.79 0.86 23.98
N LEU A 7 -60.70 0.07 23.89
CA LEU A 7 -60.01 -0.51 22.71
C LEU A 7 -59.53 0.36 21.52
N ILE A 8 -58.21 0.32 21.25
CA ILE A 8 -57.61 -0.58 20.24
C ILE A 8 -56.12 -0.80 20.58
N THR A 9 -55.74 -2.07 20.59
CA THR A 9 -54.43 -2.65 20.86
C THR A 9 -53.61 -2.79 19.57
N SER A 10 -52.32 -2.47 19.64
CA SER A 10 -51.29 -3.23 18.90
C SER A 10 -49.90 -2.93 19.49
N LEU A 11 -49.49 -3.79 20.43
CA LEU A 11 -48.09 -4.09 20.74
C LEU A 11 -47.41 -4.59 19.46
N LEU A 12 -46.29 -3.98 19.07
CA LEU A 12 -45.27 -4.64 18.26
C LEU A 12 -44.01 -4.70 19.11
N LEU A 13 -43.84 -5.87 19.72
CA LEU A 13 -42.59 -6.38 20.28
C LEU A 13 -41.49 -6.20 19.22
N TRP A 14 -40.47 -5.42 19.56
CA TRP A 14 -39.20 -5.51 18.85
C TRP A 14 -38.58 -6.86 19.21
N THR A 15 -38.73 -7.83 18.32
CA THR A 15 -37.94 -9.05 18.37
C THR A 15 -36.51 -8.70 17.96
N SER A 16 -35.59 -8.80 18.91
CA SER A 16 -34.18 -8.93 18.60
C SER A 16 -34.00 -10.21 17.77
N THR A 17 -33.77 -10.08 16.47
CA THR A 17 -33.22 -11.18 15.68
C THR A 17 -31.74 -11.25 16.03
N GLY A 18 -31.43 -11.92 17.14
CA GLY A 18 -30.11 -12.44 17.40
C GLY A 18 -29.70 -13.33 16.23
N GLU A 19 -28.48 -13.14 15.75
CA GLU A 19 -27.84 -14.08 14.85
C GLU A 19 -27.98 -15.48 15.44
N LYS A 20 -28.41 -16.43 14.61
CA LYS A 20 -28.35 -17.84 14.97
C LYS A 20 -26.87 -18.16 15.21
N LEU A 21 -26.53 -18.42 16.47
CA LEU A 21 -25.35 -19.18 16.86
C LEU A 21 -25.32 -20.46 16.02
N PHE A 22 -24.61 -20.43 14.89
CA PHE A 22 -24.15 -21.64 14.27
C PHE A 22 -23.06 -22.19 15.17
N HIS A 23 -23.26 -23.45 15.57
CA HIS A 23 -22.38 -24.21 16.43
C HIS A 23 -20.91 -23.87 16.21
N HIS A 24 -20.25 -23.39 17.27
CA HIS A 24 -18.86 -23.74 17.51
C HIS A 24 -18.80 -25.27 17.33
N ARG A 25 -18.24 -25.74 16.21
CA ARG A 25 -17.69 -27.07 16.19
C ARG A 25 -16.52 -27.00 17.16
N ASP A 26 -16.75 -27.52 18.36
CA ASP A 26 -15.69 -27.92 19.25
C ASP A 26 -14.90 -29.00 18.49
N HIS A 27 -13.75 -28.62 17.94
CA HIS A 27 -12.82 -29.49 17.24
C HIS A 27 -11.91 -30.23 18.24
N SER A 28 -12.45 -30.61 19.39
CA SER A 28 -11.77 -31.41 20.42
C SER A 28 -11.49 -32.86 19.97
N ASP A 29 -11.94 -33.21 18.77
CA ASP A 29 -11.65 -34.43 18.01
C ASP A 29 -10.49 -34.30 17.01
N LEU A 30 -9.78 -33.17 16.97
CA LEU A 30 -8.47 -33.08 16.32
C LEU A 30 -7.43 -33.81 17.16
N GLN A 31 -7.37 -35.13 16.95
CA GLN A 31 -6.13 -35.89 17.05
C GLN A 31 -5.04 -35.03 16.38
N MET A 32 -3.97 -34.69 17.10
CA MET A 32 -2.86 -33.92 16.53
C MET A 32 -2.29 -34.69 15.34
N PHE A 33 -2.80 -34.38 14.15
CA PHE A 33 -2.29 -34.94 12.91
C PHE A 33 -0.85 -34.45 12.79
N ASN A 34 0.08 -35.40 12.71
CA ASN A 34 1.43 -35.13 12.22
C ASN A 34 1.30 -34.22 11.01
N ALA A 35 1.80 -32.99 11.09
CA ALA A 35 1.87 -32.09 9.95
C ALA A 35 2.49 -32.87 8.79
N GLN A 36 1.74 -33.06 7.71
CA GLN A 36 2.31 -33.65 6.50
C GLN A 36 3.34 -32.65 5.99
N GLN A 37 4.61 -33.06 6.01
CA GLN A 37 5.69 -32.22 5.50
C GLN A 37 5.63 -32.22 3.98
N ALA A 38 5.73 -31.05 3.37
CA ALA A 38 5.75 -30.90 1.93
C ALA A 38 6.89 -31.73 1.33
N GLN A 39 6.59 -32.44 0.23
CA GLN A 39 7.54 -33.35 -0.40
C GLN A 39 8.75 -32.59 -0.95
N THR A 40 9.93 -32.80 -0.37
CA THR A 40 11.16 -32.13 -0.80
C THR A 40 11.55 -32.50 -2.22
N ILE A 41 12.09 -31.53 -2.95
CA ILE A 41 12.56 -31.69 -4.33
C ILE A 41 13.96 -32.29 -4.26
N THR A 42 14.10 -33.56 -4.64
CA THR A 42 15.33 -34.35 -4.47
C THR A 42 15.99 -34.77 -5.77
N ASP A 43 15.25 -34.76 -6.88
CA ASP A 43 15.65 -35.32 -8.18
C ASP A 43 15.07 -34.51 -9.34
N GLU A 44 15.53 -34.80 -10.56
CA GLU A 44 15.11 -34.07 -11.77
C GLU A 44 13.62 -34.18 -12.06
N TYR A 45 12.97 -35.30 -11.69
CA TYR A 45 11.53 -35.49 -11.91
C TYR A 45 10.72 -34.57 -10.99
N THR A 46 11.07 -34.52 -9.70
CA THR A 46 10.43 -33.59 -8.74
C THR A 46 10.74 -32.13 -9.10
N ALA A 47 11.92 -31.84 -9.66
CA ALA A 47 12.26 -30.51 -10.18
C ALA A 47 11.43 -30.13 -11.43
N GLU A 48 11.16 -31.07 -12.32
CA GLU A 48 10.28 -30.85 -13.49
C GLU A 48 8.85 -30.52 -13.06
N LEU A 49 8.33 -31.20 -12.03
CA LEU A 49 7.01 -30.90 -11.46
C LEU A 49 6.96 -29.48 -10.89
N PHE A 50 8.00 -29.05 -10.18
CA PHE A 50 8.15 -27.68 -9.68
C PHE A 50 8.16 -26.67 -10.84
N LEU A 51 9.01 -26.89 -11.84
CA LEU A 51 9.13 -25.99 -13.01
C LEU A 51 7.82 -25.91 -13.80
N SER A 52 7.05 -27.00 -13.84
CA SER A 52 5.72 -27.03 -14.46
C SER A 52 4.69 -26.25 -13.63
N ARG A 53 4.65 -26.46 -12.31
CA ARG A 53 3.74 -25.78 -11.38
C ARG A 53 3.89 -24.25 -11.46
N TYR A 54 5.13 -23.77 -11.53
CA TYR A 54 5.43 -22.34 -11.54
C TYR A 54 5.59 -21.73 -12.94
N GLY A 55 5.27 -22.48 -13.99
CA GLY A 55 5.14 -21.96 -15.36
C GLY A 55 6.43 -21.86 -16.18
N PHE A 56 7.55 -22.42 -15.70
CA PHE A 56 8.83 -22.40 -16.43
C PHE A 56 8.85 -23.30 -17.67
N MET A 57 8.10 -24.42 -17.64
CA MET A 57 7.99 -25.36 -18.77
C MET A 57 6.97 -24.89 -19.80
N LYS A 58 5.77 -24.52 -19.34
CA LYS A 58 4.70 -23.91 -20.14
C LYS A 58 4.02 -22.84 -19.28
N PRO A 59 3.72 -21.64 -19.82
CA PRO A 59 3.05 -20.61 -19.04
C PRO A 59 1.69 -21.11 -18.53
N VAL A 60 1.36 -20.78 -17.29
CA VAL A 60 0.12 -21.26 -16.66
C VAL A 60 -1.06 -20.38 -17.13
N ARG A 61 -2.15 -21.03 -17.59
CA ARG A 61 -3.41 -20.35 -17.91
C ARG A 61 -4.26 -20.16 -16.66
N TRP A 62 -4.17 -18.96 -16.12
CA TRP A 62 -4.72 -18.60 -14.81
C TRP A 62 -6.27 -18.50 -14.77
N GLU A 63 -6.95 -18.28 -15.89
CA GLU A 63 -8.41 -18.10 -15.93
C GLU A 63 -9.22 -19.41 -16.08
N GLU A 64 -8.60 -20.50 -16.57
CA GLU A 64 -9.28 -21.75 -16.95
C GLU A 64 -9.15 -22.88 -15.91
N THR A 65 -8.36 -22.70 -14.85
CA THR A 65 -8.10 -23.73 -13.82
C THR A 65 -9.34 -24.11 -12.99
N ARG A 66 -10.49 -23.45 -13.20
CA ARG A 66 -11.78 -23.82 -12.61
C ARG A 66 -12.43 -25.04 -13.30
N ASP A 67 -12.13 -25.29 -14.57
CA ASP A 67 -12.97 -26.14 -15.42
C ASP A 67 -12.56 -27.62 -15.51
N ARG A 68 -11.50 -28.07 -14.83
CA ARG A 68 -10.98 -29.44 -15.00
C ARG A 68 -11.48 -30.52 -14.03
N TYR A 69 -12.35 -30.20 -13.07
CA TYR A 69 -12.84 -31.19 -12.10
C TYR A 69 -14.34 -31.07 -11.74
N GLU A 70 -15.15 -30.32 -12.48
CA GLU A 70 -16.62 -30.40 -12.37
C GLU A 70 -17.21 -31.60 -13.14
N ASP A 71 -16.43 -32.31 -13.96
CA ASP A 71 -16.89 -33.47 -14.75
C ASP A 71 -16.68 -34.84 -14.06
N LEU A 72 -16.24 -34.89 -12.79
CA LEU A 72 -15.94 -36.15 -12.08
C LEU A 72 -16.73 -36.38 -10.78
N ASP A 73 -17.81 -35.64 -10.54
CA ASP A 73 -18.59 -35.80 -9.30
C ASP A 73 -20.09 -36.05 -9.50
N ASP A 74 -20.51 -36.61 -10.65
CA ASP A 74 -21.93 -37.00 -10.81
C ASP A 74 -22.20 -38.13 -11.82
N ASN A 75 -21.37 -39.19 -11.88
CA ASN A 75 -21.76 -40.43 -12.57
C ASN A 75 -21.40 -41.67 -11.74
N ASN A 76 -22.44 -42.30 -11.20
CA ASN A 76 -22.48 -43.69 -10.74
C ASN A 76 -22.30 -44.67 -11.93
N ASP A 77 -21.15 -44.65 -12.61
CA ASP A 77 -20.82 -45.62 -13.68
C ASP A 77 -19.68 -46.58 -13.29
N PHE A 78 -19.17 -46.52 -12.06
CA PHE A 78 -18.06 -47.38 -11.60
C PHE A 78 -18.48 -48.81 -11.22
N LEU A 79 -19.73 -49.20 -11.45
CA LEU A 79 -20.25 -50.53 -11.05
C LEU A 79 -20.63 -51.45 -12.23
N ASP A 80 -20.74 -50.94 -13.46
CA ASP A 80 -21.05 -51.78 -14.63
C ASP A 80 -19.79 -52.29 -15.38
N ASP A 81 -18.66 -51.58 -15.30
CA ASP A 81 -17.40 -52.00 -15.96
C ASP A 81 -16.54 -52.97 -15.11
N LEU A 82 -16.85 -53.15 -13.83
CA LEU A 82 -16.12 -54.06 -12.94
C LEU A 82 -16.46 -55.54 -13.21
N GLN A 83 -17.54 -55.82 -13.94
CA GLN A 83 -18.02 -57.18 -14.21
C GLN A 83 -17.56 -57.74 -15.57
N ALA A 84 -16.83 -56.96 -16.37
CA ALA A 84 -16.37 -57.35 -17.71
C ALA A 84 -14.88 -57.75 -17.81
N SER A 85 -14.09 -57.65 -16.73
CA SER A 85 -12.63 -57.86 -16.78
C SER A 85 -12.06 -58.86 -15.76
N ILE A 86 -12.83 -59.88 -15.39
CA ILE A 86 -12.28 -61.06 -14.69
C ILE A 86 -11.86 -62.10 -15.74
N GLN A 87 -10.55 -62.20 -16.00
CA GLN A 87 -9.93 -63.39 -16.59
C GLN A 87 -8.60 -63.71 -15.89
N GLU A 88 -8.36 -65.01 -15.72
CA GLU A 88 -7.23 -65.60 -15.02
C GLU A 88 -5.87 -65.29 -15.65
N GLY A 89 -4.85 -65.34 -14.79
CA GLY A 89 -3.55 -64.76 -15.05
C GLY A 89 -2.68 -65.49 -16.07
N THR A 90 -1.77 -64.73 -16.66
CA THR A 90 -0.48 -65.20 -17.14
C THR A 90 0.54 -64.08 -16.94
N SER A 91 1.70 -64.45 -16.42
CA SER A 91 2.83 -63.59 -16.09
C SER A 91 3.45 -62.93 -17.32
N VAL A 92 3.80 -61.65 -17.23
CA VAL A 92 4.67 -60.95 -18.19
C VAL A 92 5.75 -60.16 -17.43
N PRO A 93 7.02 -60.15 -17.88
CA PRO A 93 8.17 -59.75 -17.07
C PRO A 93 8.46 -58.25 -17.10
N HIS A 94 9.25 -57.83 -16.11
CA HIS A 94 9.96 -56.55 -15.98
C HIS A 94 10.24 -55.81 -17.31
N PHE A 95 9.68 -54.60 -17.45
CA PHE A 95 10.19 -53.57 -18.35
C PHE A 95 10.76 -52.43 -17.50
N ARG A 96 12.07 -52.49 -17.23
CA ARG A 96 12.89 -51.30 -16.99
C ARG A 96 13.45 -50.84 -18.34
N ASP A 97 13.64 -49.53 -18.46
CA ASP A 97 14.37 -48.80 -19.49
C ASP A 97 13.64 -48.58 -20.84
N ARG A 98 12.85 -47.49 -20.88
CA ARG A 98 12.70 -46.68 -22.10
C ARG A 98 13.32 -45.30 -21.81
N PRO A 99 14.33 -44.84 -22.56
CA PRO A 99 14.84 -43.48 -22.40
C PRO A 99 13.77 -42.47 -22.84
N PRO A 100 13.64 -41.32 -22.16
CA PRO A 100 12.68 -40.30 -22.55
C PRO A 100 13.05 -39.71 -23.92
N PRO A 101 12.07 -39.30 -24.74
CA PRO A 101 12.31 -38.73 -26.06
C PRO A 101 13.20 -37.48 -25.97
N GLU A 102 14.15 -37.34 -26.89
CA GLU A 102 15.22 -36.31 -26.90
C GLU A 102 14.73 -34.85 -26.83
N GLY A 103 13.43 -34.58 -27.01
CA GLY A 103 12.81 -33.27 -26.87
C GLY A 103 12.43 -32.85 -25.44
N GLU A 104 12.19 -33.79 -24.53
CA GLU A 104 11.81 -33.50 -23.13
C GLU A 104 13.01 -32.96 -22.33
N ASN A 105 14.19 -33.52 -22.57
CA ASN A 105 15.42 -33.11 -21.88
C ASN A 105 15.84 -31.68 -22.27
N GLN A 106 15.55 -31.25 -23.50
CA GLN A 106 15.82 -29.87 -23.95
C GLN A 106 14.88 -28.85 -23.30
N ALA A 107 13.60 -29.18 -23.15
CA ALA A 107 12.62 -28.31 -22.49
C ALA A 107 12.94 -28.14 -21.00
N LEU A 108 13.25 -29.25 -20.30
CA LEU A 108 13.65 -29.23 -18.90
C LEU A 108 14.95 -28.43 -18.69
N THR A 109 15.97 -28.68 -19.52
CA THR A 109 17.23 -27.93 -19.48
C THR A 109 16.99 -26.43 -19.70
N ALA A 110 16.11 -26.05 -20.63
CA ALA A 110 15.77 -24.65 -20.89
C ALA A 110 15.04 -24.00 -19.69
N ALA A 111 14.09 -24.71 -19.09
CA ALA A 111 13.37 -24.26 -17.90
C ALA A 111 14.31 -24.11 -16.69
N LEU A 112 15.22 -25.05 -16.46
CA LEU A 112 16.26 -24.96 -15.42
C LEU A 112 17.16 -23.75 -15.64
N LYS A 113 17.66 -23.54 -16.87
CA LYS A 113 18.48 -22.36 -17.19
C LYS A 113 17.76 -21.06 -16.87
N ASP A 114 16.47 -21.00 -17.14
CA ASP A 114 15.70 -19.78 -16.90
C ASP A 114 15.37 -19.57 -15.42
N PHE A 115 15.00 -20.63 -14.70
CA PHE A 115 14.86 -20.59 -13.24
C PHE A 115 16.16 -20.14 -12.55
N GLN A 116 17.29 -20.71 -12.94
CA GLN A 116 18.61 -20.34 -12.41
C GLN A 116 18.92 -18.87 -12.68
N ARG A 117 18.67 -18.41 -13.90
CA ARG A 117 18.88 -17.01 -14.29
C ARG A 117 18.04 -16.06 -13.42
N LEU A 118 16.75 -16.33 -13.27
CA LEU A 118 15.85 -15.48 -12.47
C LEU A 118 16.20 -15.54 -10.97
N SER A 119 16.58 -16.70 -10.46
CA SER A 119 16.97 -16.90 -9.06
C SER A 119 18.39 -16.39 -8.73
N GLY A 120 19.13 -15.84 -9.71
CA GLY A 120 20.49 -15.33 -9.51
C GLY A 120 21.54 -16.42 -9.29
N LEU A 121 21.29 -17.64 -9.75
CA LEU A 121 22.19 -18.78 -9.67
C LEU A 121 23.10 -18.88 -10.92
N PRO A 122 24.23 -19.59 -10.86
CA PRO A 122 24.99 -19.98 -12.03
C PRO A 122 24.10 -20.73 -13.04
N VAL A 123 24.08 -20.27 -14.29
CA VAL A 123 23.22 -20.84 -15.34
C VAL A 123 23.91 -22.08 -15.94
N THR A 124 23.69 -23.23 -15.34
CA THR A 124 24.23 -24.53 -15.76
C THR A 124 23.25 -25.30 -16.64
N GLY A 125 21.95 -25.13 -16.41
CA GLY A 125 20.88 -25.95 -16.97
C GLY A 125 20.79 -27.36 -16.39
N ALA A 126 21.56 -27.64 -15.33
CA ALA A 126 21.53 -28.89 -14.60
C ALA A 126 20.82 -28.69 -13.26
N PHE A 127 20.19 -29.75 -12.74
CA PHE A 127 19.65 -29.76 -11.39
C PHE A 127 20.79 -29.99 -10.37
N ASP A 128 21.57 -28.94 -10.14
CA ASP A 128 22.68 -28.93 -9.19
C ASP A 128 22.25 -28.61 -7.75
N ASP A 129 23.15 -28.79 -6.78
CA ASP A 129 22.85 -28.61 -5.36
C ASP A 129 22.32 -27.22 -5.02
N ALA A 130 22.84 -26.18 -5.69
CA ALA A 130 22.39 -24.80 -5.51
C ALA A 130 20.97 -24.59 -6.07
N THR A 131 20.66 -25.20 -7.20
CA THR A 131 19.31 -25.19 -7.79
C THR A 131 18.32 -25.94 -6.90
N ARG A 132 18.72 -27.11 -6.37
CA ARG A 132 17.91 -27.89 -5.43
C ARG A 132 17.62 -27.10 -4.16
N GLU A 133 18.64 -26.47 -3.57
CA GLU A 133 18.45 -25.63 -2.38
C GLU A 133 17.50 -24.47 -2.66
N ALA A 134 17.64 -23.79 -3.80
CA ALA A 134 16.78 -22.67 -4.16
C ALA A 134 15.32 -23.09 -4.40
N MET A 135 15.08 -24.24 -5.06
CA MET A 135 13.72 -24.75 -5.31
C MET A 135 13.00 -25.19 -4.03
N ASN A 136 13.74 -25.65 -3.01
CA ASN A 136 13.18 -26.06 -1.72
C ASN A 136 13.01 -24.90 -0.72
N LYS A 137 13.26 -23.65 -1.11
CA LYS A 137 13.01 -22.50 -0.23
C LYS A 137 11.49 -22.27 -0.09
N PRO A 138 11.01 -21.94 1.12
CA PRO A 138 9.66 -21.43 1.33
C PRO A 138 9.30 -20.36 0.32
N ARG A 139 8.12 -20.42 -0.29
CA ARG A 139 7.75 -19.51 -1.38
C ARG A 139 6.24 -19.29 -1.51
N CYS A 140 5.89 -18.32 -2.34
CA CYS A 140 4.54 -18.10 -2.83
C CYS A 140 4.14 -19.20 -3.83
N GLY A 141 2.87 -19.60 -3.77
CA GLY A 141 2.23 -20.58 -4.65
C GLY A 141 1.76 -20.01 -6.00
N VAL A 142 1.87 -18.69 -6.21
CA VAL A 142 1.53 -18.05 -7.49
C VAL A 142 2.60 -18.41 -8.55
N PRO A 143 2.20 -18.75 -9.79
CA PRO A 143 3.15 -19.04 -10.87
C PRO A 143 4.07 -17.84 -11.21
N ASP A 144 5.32 -18.14 -11.54
CA ASP A 144 6.31 -17.12 -11.92
C ASP A 144 6.14 -16.60 -13.34
N LYS A 145 5.54 -17.42 -14.21
CA LYS A 145 5.25 -17.09 -15.61
C LYS A 145 3.80 -17.38 -15.96
N GLU A 146 3.05 -16.32 -16.16
CA GLU A 146 1.66 -16.37 -16.62
C GLU A 146 1.58 -16.27 -18.15
N MET A 147 0.51 -16.85 -18.73
CA MET A 147 0.21 -16.73 -20.15
C MET A 147 -0.48 -15.38 -20.44
N ASP A 148 0.11 -14.53 -21.28
CA ASP A 148 -0.44 -13.21 -21.64
C ASP A 148 -1.75 -13.37 -22.44
N SER A 149 -2.88 -13.14 -21.77
CA SER A 149 -4.22 -13.44 -22.29
C SER A 149 -4.66 -12.58 -23.48
N SER A 150 -3.97 -11.45 -23.77
CA SER A 150 -4.36 -10.53 -24.86
C SER A 150 -3.64 -10.79 -26.19
N ARG A 151 -2.39 -11.28 -26.20
CA ARG A 151 -1.63 -11.46 -27.45
C ARG A 151 -1.99 -12.76 -28.17
N ASP A 152 -2.30 -13.83 -27.43
CA ASP A 152 -2.55 -15.15 -28.01
C ASP A 152 -4.04 -15.43 -28.31
N TYR A 153 -4.98 -14.63 -27.78
CA TYR A 153 -6.40 -14.76 -28.11
C TYR A 153 -6.66 -14.55 -29.61
N HIS A 154 -5.91 -13.64 -30.25
CA HIS A 154 -6.00 -13.42 -31.70
C HIS A 154 -5.33 -14.53 -32.52
N LEU A 155 -4.28 -15.18 -32.00
CA LEU A 155 -3.62 -16.30 -32.68
C LEU A 155 -4.44 -17.60 -32.59
N ALA A 156 -5.02 -17.89 -31.41
CA ALA A 156 -5.81 -19.09 -31.16
C ALA A 156 -7.15 -19.11 -31.92
N LYS A 157 -7.76 -17.93 -32.13
CA LYS A 157 -9.02 -17.78 -32.88
C LYS A 157 -8.87 -17.99 -34.40
N MET A 158 -7.65 -17.84 -34.94
CA MET A 158 -7.38 -18.16 -36.35
C MET A 158 -7.23 -19.66 -36.61
N GLN A 159 -6.99 -20.48 -35.58
CA GLN A 159 -6.65 -21.90 -35.73
C GLN A 159 -7.80 -22.86 -35.33
N SER A 160 -8.92 -22.37 -34.83
CA SER A 160 -10.04 -23.21 -34.37
C SER A 160 -11.31 -22.97 -35.18
N GLY A 161 -11.73 -23.99 -35.94
CA GLY A 161 -13.03 -24.03 -36.62
C GLY A 161 -14.21 -24.17 -35.64
N PRO A 162 -15.47 -24.06 -36.11
CA PRO A 162 -16.62 -23.85 -35.24
C PRO A 162 -17.04 -25.16 -34.56
N ALA A 163 -17.04 -25.19 -33.22
CA ALA A 163 -17.60 -26.28 -32.42
C ALA A 163 -18.75 -25.79 -31.53
N VAL A 164 -19.74 -26.67 -31.40
CA VAL A 164 -21.13 -26.45 -30.97
C VAL A 164 -21.26 -26.11 -29.49
N THR A 165 -21.97 -25.01 -29.19
CA THR A 165 -22.28 -24.51 -27.83
C THR A 165 -23.33 -25.36 -27.11
N ARG A 166 -22.97 -26.03 -26.01
CA ARG A 166 -23.92 -26.58 -25.03
C ARG A 166 -24.20 -25.55 -23.93
N ARG A 167 -25.42 -25.01 -23.94
CA ARG A 167 -25.93 -24.02 -22.96
C ARG A 167 -26.15 -24.68 -21.59
N LYS A 168 -25.33 -24.32 -20.58
CA LYS A 168 -25.69 -24.30 -19.14
C LYS A 168 -24.58 -23.64 -18.29
N ARG A 169 -24.28 -22.36 -18.55
CA ARG A 169 -23.29 -21.58 -17.74
C ARG A 169 -23.67 -20.10 -17.63
N HIS A 170 -24.93 -19.77 -17.34
CA HIS A 170 -25.35 -18.36 -17.36
C HIS A 170 -25.03 -17.62 -16.04
N LEU A 171 -25.18 -18.25 -14.87
CA LEU A 171 -25.04 -17.56 -13.58
C LEU A 171 -23.58 -17.34 -13.15
N ALA A 172 -22.73 -18.37 -13.23
CA ALA A 172 -21.30 -18.24 -12.94
C ALA A 172 -20.58 -17.34 -13.96
N ALA A 173 -21.04 -17.31 -15.21
CA ALA A 173 -20.56 -16.36 -16.22
C ALA A 173 -21.00 -14.91 -15.93
N LEU A 174 -22.15 -14.71 -15.29
CA LEU A 174 -22.62 -13.37 -14.89
C LEU A 174 -21.80 -12.81 -13.72
N VAL A 175 -21.47 -13.62 -12.72
CA VAL A 175 -20.63 -13.21 -11.58
C VAL A 175 -19.20 -12.89 -12.02
N THR A 176 -18.60 -13.73 -12.88
CA THR A 176 -17.27 -13.48 -13.47
C THR A 176 -17.26 -12.27 -14.42
N LYS A 177 -18.31 -12.07 -15.23
CA LYS A 177 -18.46 -10.85 -16.05
C LYS A 177 -18.56 -9.58 -15.21
N ARG A 178 -19.27 -9.61 -14.07
CA ARG A 178 -19.43 -8.46 -13.18
C ARG A 178 -18.13 -8.11 -12.45
N ARG A 179 -17.31 -9.10 -12.08
CA ARG A 179 -15.97 -8.90 -11.50
C ARG A 179 -14.94 -8.42 -12.52
N ARG A 180 -14.98 -8.92 -13.76
CA ARG A 180 -14.17 -8.38 -14.87
C ARG A 180 -14.44 -6.89 -15.12
N HIS A 181 -15.69 -6.44 -14.96
CA HIS A 181 -16.04 -5.03 -15.13
C HIS A 181 -15.52 -4.10 -14.00
N ARG A 182 -15.01 -4.65 -12.89
CA ARG A 182 -14.37 -3.89 -11.79
C ARG A 182 -12.85 -3.73 -11.96
N ARG A 183 -12.26 -4.31 -13.01
CA ARG A 183 -10.82 -4.28 -13.25
C ARG A 183 -10.51 -3.92 -14.71
N ASP A 184 -9.53 -3.07 -14.91
CA ASP A 184 -9.10 -2.66 -16.25
C ASP A 184 -7.72 -3.27 -16.57
N LEU A 185 -7.46 -3.50 -17.86
CA LEU A 185 -6.12 -3.85 -18.36
C LEU A 185 -5.26 -2.59 -18.32
N GLY A 186 -4.22 -2.58 -17.49
CA GLY A 186 -3.24 -1.49 -17.45
C GLY A 186 -2.39 -1.44 -18.73
N GLU A 187 -1.69 -0.32 -18.95
CA GLU A 187 -0.79 -0.13 -20.12
C GLU A 187 0.28 -1.22 -20.26
N ALA A 188 0.60 -1.93 -19.18
CA ALA A 188 1.57 -3.04 -19.15
C ALA A 188 0.94 -4.44 -19.31
N GLY A 189 -0.36 -4.56 -19.60
CA GLY A 189 -1.05 -5.85 -19.76
C GLY A 189 -1.47 -6.55 -18.45
N HIS A 190 -1.13 -5.97 -17.29
CA HIS A 190 -1.56 -6.46 -15.98
C HIS A 190 -2.93 -5.89 -15.58
N VAL A 191 -3.69 -6.67 -14.83
CA VAL A 191 -5.05 -6.31 -14.41
C VAL A 191 -5.01 -5.56 -13.09
N ALA A 192 -5.57 -4.35 -13.08
CA ALA A 192 -5.61 -3.47 -11.91
C ALA A 192 -7.05 -3.13 -11.52
N PHE A 193 -7.29 -2.82 -10.25
CA PHE A 193 -8.61 -2.33 -9.81
C PHE A 193 -8.88 -0.94 -10.40
N SER A 194 -10.09 -0.72 -10.91
CA SER A 194 -10.49 0.60 -11.44
C SER A 194 -10.92 1.59 -10.36
N LYS A 195 -11.11 1.12 -9.12
CA LYS A 195 -11.51 1.95 -7.97
C LYS A 195 -10.38 2.10 -6.96
N ASN A 196 -10.36 3.22 -6.27
CA ASN A 196 -9.32 3.55 -5.29
C ASN A 196 -9.64 3.09 -3.87
N VAL A 197 -10.92 2.81 -3.55
CA VAL A 197 -11.32 2.29 -2.23
C VAL A 197 -11.69 0.82 -2.37
N LEU A 198 -10.89 -0.04 -1.75
CA LEU A 198 -11.03 -1.49 -1.81
C LEU A 198 -11.48 -2.01 -0.44
N ARG A 199 -12.52 -2.85 -0.45
CA ARG A 199 -13.06 -3.49 0.76
C ARG A 199 -12.44 -4.86 0.93
N TRP A 200 -11.98 -5.15 2.14
CA TRP A 200 -11.44 -6.45 2.47
C TRP A 200 -12.12 -7.08 3.68
N ARG A 201 -12.08 -8.42 3.75
CA ARG A 201 -12.65 -9.21 4.86
C ARG A 201 -11.83 -10.47 5.11
N LEU A 202 -11.49 -10.71 6.38
CA LEU A 202 -11.04 -12.03 6.83
C LEU A 202 -12.25 -12.93 7.03
N MET A 203 -12.29 -14.06 6.34
CA MET A 203 -13.43 -14.97 6.31
C MET A 203 -13.48 -15.81 7.58
N GLY A 204 -14.62 -15.80 8.28
CA GLY A 204 -14.76 -16.49 9.58
C GLY A 204 -14.63 -18.02 9.52
N GLU A 205 -14.86 -18.61 8.35
CA GLU A 205 -14.64 -20.04 8.08
C GLU A 205 -13.16 -20.40 7.86
N GLY A 206 -12.28 -19.40 7.73
CA GLY A 206 -10.85 -19.56 7.51
C GLY A 206 -10.04 -18.74 8.49
N TYR A 207 -10.37 -18.77 9.79
CA TYR A 207 -9.48 -18.25 10.82
C TYR A 207 -8.40 -19.28 11.15
N SER A 208 -7.15 -18.84 11.31
CA SER A 208 -6.10 -19.70 11.86
C SER A 208 -6.36 -19.99 13.33
N ASN A 209 -6.06 -21.21 13.78
CA ASN A 209 -6.06 -21.55 15.21
C ASN A 209 -4.72 -21.23 15.90
N GLN A 210 -3.69 -20.83 15.14
CA GLN A 210 -2.35 -20.56 15.68
C GLN A 210 -2.18 -19.15 16.26
N LEU A 211 -3.04 -18.21 15.86
CA LEU A 211 -3.02 -16.80 16.28
C LEU A 211 -4.43 -16.36 16.67
N SER A 212 -4.57 -15.42 17.61
CA SER A 212 -5.90 -14.86 17.89
C SER A 212 -6.48 -14.13 16.66
N ILE A 213 -7.81 -14.07 16.56
CA ILE A 213 -8.50 -13.39 15.46
C ILE A 213 -8.09 -11.91 15.43
N GLU A 214 -7.92 -11.28 16.59
CA GLU A 214 -7.49 -9.89 16.74
C GLU A 214 -6.07 -9.68 16.19
N GLU A 215 -5.14 -10.60 16.47
CA GLU A 215 -3.78 -10.57 15.94
C GLU A 215 -3.76 -10.76 14.42
N GLN A 216 -4.52 -11.72 13.89
CA GLN A 216 -4.66 -11.93 12.45
C GLN A 216 -5.18 -10.64 11.77
N ARG A 217 -6.27 -10.07 12.27
CA ARG A 217 -6.85 -8.83 11.73
C ARG A 217 -5.91 -7.63 11.87
N TYR A 218 -5.14 -7.55 12.95
CA TYR A 218 -4.12 -6.52 13.13
C TYR A 218 -3.01 -6.63 12.07
N ILE A 219 -2.51 -7.85 11.83
CA ILE A 219 -1.47 -8.12 10.83
C ILE A 219 -1.96 -7.78 9.42
N PHE A 220 -3.19 -8.18 9.06
CA PHE A 220 -3.75 -7.85 7.75
C PHE A 220 -4.02 -6.35 7.58
N ARG A 221 -4.53 -5.67 8.63
CA ARG A 221 -4.65 -4.19 8.62
C ARG A 221 -3.30 -3.52 8.33
N LEU A 222 -2.23 -4.00 8.96
CA LEU A 222 -0.88 -3.49 8.73
C LEU A 222 -0.39 -3.78 7.30
N ALA A 223 -0.65 -4.98 6.77
CA ALA A 223 -0.27 -5.34 5.41
C ALA A 223 -0.97 -4.46 4.35
N PHE A 224 -2.28 -4.24 4.47
CA PHE A 224 -3.02 -3.32 3.60
C PHE A 224 -2.58 -1.86 3.76
N ARG A 225 -2.28 -1.46 5.00
CA ARG A 225 -1.75 -0.13 5.28
C ARG A 225 -0.45 0.10 4.53
N MET A 226 0.49 -0.85 4.55
CA MET A 226 1.76 -0.73 3.84
C MET A 226 1.54 -0.36 2.36
N TRP A 227 0.66 -1.04 1.64
CA TRP A 227 0.32 -0.67 0.26
C TRP A 227 -0.38 0.69 0.11
N SER A 228 -1.19 1.12 1.09
CA SER A 228 -1.81 2.46 1.09
C SER A 228 -0.79 3.58 1.27
N GLU A 229 0.31 3.33 2.00
CA GLU A 229 1.34 4.36 2.25
C GLU A 229 2.11 4.75 0.98
N VAL A 230 2.05 3.93 -0.07
CA VAL A 230 2.85 4.07 -1.30
C VAL A 230 2.03 4.12 -2.59
N SER A 231 0.69 4.09 -2.48
CA SER A 231 -0.24 4.12 -3.63
C SER A 231 -1.50 4.93 -3.30
N PRO A 232 -2.27 5.40 -4.30
CA PRO A 232 -3.51 6.12 -4.05
C PRO A 232 -4.67 5.22 -3.59
N LEU A 233 -4.42 3.92 -3.38
CA LEU A 233 -5.40 2.97 -2.90
C LEU A 233 -5.63 3.13 -1.40
N GLN A 234 -6.88 2.94 -0.99
CA GLN A 234 -7.33 2.95 0.38
C GLN A 234 -8.07 1.65 0.67
N PHE A 235 -7.68 0.96 1.74
CA PHE A 235 -8.29 -0.31 2.12
C PHE A 235 -9.15 -0.14 3.36
N MET A 236 -10.39 -0.63 3.27
CA MET A 236 -11.35 -0.61 4.36
C MET A 236 -11.73 -2.04 4.73
N GLU A 237 -11.60 -2.37 6.02
CA GLU A 237 -12.15 -3.62 6.53
C GLU A 237 -13.67 -3.51 6.58
N ASP A 238 -14.37 -4.48 5.99
CA ASP A 238 -15.83 -4.50 5.97
C ASP A 238 -16.35 -5.88 6.38
N ASN A 239 -16.98 -5.96 7.55
CA ASN A 239 -17.53 -7.19 8.10
C ASN A 239 -19.06 -7.30 7.94
N GLY A 240 -19.74 -6.24 7.50
CA GLY A 240 -21.20 -6.17 7.48
C GLY A 240 -21.83 -6.34 6.09
N SER A 241 -21.13 -5.92 5.02
CA SER A 241 -21.68 -5.99 3.66
C SER A 241 -21.79 -7.42 3.13
N PRO A 242 -22.65 -7.70 2.13
CA PRO A 242 -22.65 -8.98 1.43
C PRO A 242 -21.29 -9.30 0.80
N LEU A 243 -20.95 -10.58 0.69
CA LEU A 243 -19.65 -11.01 0.15
C LEU A 243 -19.39 -10.51 -1.28
N GLU A 244 -20.42 -10.28 -2.09
CA GLU A 244 -20.30 -9.74 -3.46
C GLU A 244 -19.75 -8.30 -3.53
N ASP A 245 -19.86 -7.55 -2.43
CA ASP A 245 -19.35 -6.18 -2.31
C ASP A 245 -17.94 -6.10 -1.74
N ILE A 246 -17.40 -7.24 -1.29
CA ILE A 246 -16.03 -7.39 -0.82
C ILE A 246 -15.13 -7.65 -2.02
N ASP A 247 -14.07 -6.85 -2.13
CA ASP A 247 -13.11 -6.91 -3.24
C ASP A 247 -11.97 -7.88 -2.97
N ILE A 248 -11.54 -7.95 -1.71
CA ILE A 248 -10.42 -8.79 -1.27
C ILE A 248 -10.86 -9.66 -0.09
N ARG A 249 -10.75 -10.98 -0.22
CA ARG A 249 -11.13 -11.92 0.84
C ARG A 249 -9.88 -12.67 1.29
N LEU A 250 -9.74 -12.86 2.58
CA LEU A 250 -8.60 -13.57 3.16
C LEU A 250 -9.10 -14.77 3.96
N GLY A 251 -8.33 -15.85 3.98
CA GLY A 251 -8.60 -16.99 4.86
C GLY A 251 -7.42 -17.94 4.96
N PHE A 252 -7.39 -18.70 6.04
CA PHE A 252 -6.46 -19.79 6.29
C PHE A 252 -7.10 -21.11 5.91
N GLY A 253 -6.30 -22.08 5.50
CA GLY A 253 -6.75 -23.46 5.31
C GLY A 253 -5.60 -24.42 5.09
N THR A 254 -5.91 -25.72 5.14
CA THR A 254 -4.94 -26.80 4.94
C THR A 254 -5.39 -27.67 3.76
N GLY A 255 -4.46 -28.23 2.99
CA GLY A 255 -4.77 -29.08 1.85
C GLY A 255 -5.87 -28.51 0.93
N ARG A 256 -7.04 -29.18 0.86
CA ARG A 256 -8.25 -28.63 0.22
C ARG A 256 -8.96 -27.66 1.18
N HIS A 257 -9.09 -26.40 0.79
CA HIS A 257 -9.62 -25.35 1.66
C HIS A 257 -10.53 -24.39 0.91
N LEU A 258 -11.50 -23.79 1.60
CA LEU A 258 -12.31 -22.62 1.15
C LEU A 258 -12.91 -22.70 -0.26
N GLY A 259 -13.19 -23.92 -0.76
CA GLY A 259 -13.66 -24.13 -2.14
C GLY A 259 -12.61 -23.79 -3.22
N CYS A 260 -11.34 -23.65 -2.84
CA CYS A 260 -10.20 -23.46 -3.72
C CYS A 260 -9.87 -24.75 -4.49
N ASN A 261 -9.46 -24.60 -5.74
CA ASN A 261 -9.00 -25.70 -6.61
C ASN A 261 -7.52 -26.04 -6.38
N GLN A 262 -6.71 -25.08 -5.91
CA GLN A 262 -5.32 -25.29 -5.52
C GLN A 262 -5.27 -25.85 -4.11
N ARG A 263 -4.62 -27.01 -3.97
CA ARG A 263 -4.38 -27.61 -2.65
C ARG A 263 -3.04 -27.13 -2.12
N PHE A 264 -3.00 -26.84 -0.83
CA PHE A 264 -1.73 -26.70 -0.12
C PHE A 264 -0.99 -28.04 -0.02
N ASP A 265 0.33 -27.98 0.07
CA ASP A 265 1.21 -29.15 0.09
C ASP A 265 1.67 -29.56 1.50
N GLY A 266 1.16 -28.88 2.52
CA GLY A 266 1.56 -29.07 3.91
C GLY A 266 2.82 -28.27 4.22
N SER A 267 3.42 -28.54 5.38
CA SER A 267 4.46 -27.65 5.92
C SER A 267 5.79 -27.68 5.15
N GLY A 268 6.36 -26.50 4.91
CA GLY A 268 7.74 -26.25 4.49
C GLY A 268 7.94 -25.64 3.09
N GLN A 269 6.92 -25.55 2.23
CA GLN A 269 7.09 -25.08 0.84
C GLN A 269 6.14 -23.95 0.45
N GLU A 270 4.86 -24.21 0.22
CA GLU A 270 3.89 -23.20 -0.21
C GLU A 270 3.21 -22.54 1.00
N PHE A 271 3.56 -21.31 1.30
CA PHE A 271 3.01 -20.62 2.49
C PHE A 271 1.67 -19.94 2.22
N ALA A 272 1.43 -19.52 0.98
CA ALA A 272 0.22 -18.81 0.61
C ALA A 272 0.09 -18.74 -0.92
N HIS A 273 -1.11 -18.42 -1.37
CA HIS A 273 -1.36 -17.99 -2.74
C HIS A 273 -2.49 -16.95 -2.81
N ALA A 274 -2.43 -16.09 -3.82
CA ALA A 274 -3.46 -15.12 -4.14
C ALA A 274 -4.10 -15.41 -5.50
N TRP A 275 -5.44 -15.38 -5.57
CA TRP A 275 -6.19 -15.59 -6.80
C TRP A 275 -6.53 -14.28 -7.50
N PHE A 276 -6.64 -14.34 -8.83
CA PHE A 276 -7.04 -13.21 -9.68
C PHE A 276 -8.39 -12.57 -9.33
N LEU A 277 -9.22 -13.19 -8.48
CA LEU A 277 -10.50 -12.60 -8.08
C LEU A 277 -10.44 -11.82 -6.77
N GLY A 278 -9.25 -11.69 -6.16
CA GLY A 278 -9.05 -10.99 -4.90
C GLY A 278 -9.15 -11.88 -3.67
N ASP A 279 -9.14 -13.19 -3.85
CA ASP A 279 -9.13 -14.13 -2.72
C ASP A 279 -7.65 -14.47 -2.39
N ILE A 280 -7.26 -14.40 -1.12
CA ILE A 280 -5.92 -14.71 -0.62
C ILE A 280 -6.05 -15.85 0.39
N HIS A 281 -5.30 -16.92 0.19
CA HIS A 281 -5.28 -18.05 1.10
C HIS A 281 -3.88 -18.25 1.69
N PHE A 282 -3.84 -18.55 2.99
CA PHE A 282 -2.62 -18.85 3.74
C PHE A 282 -2.66 -20.31 4.19
N ASP A 283 -1.55 -21.03 4.09
CA ASP A 283 -1.47 -22.43 4.51
C ASP A 283 -1.41 -22.52 6.04
N ASP A 284 -2.47 -23.04 6.66
CA ASP A 284 -2.54 -23.17 8.12
C ASP A 284 -1.71 -24.34 8.67
N ASP A 285 -1.11 -25.17 7.80
CA ASP A 285 -0.09 -26.15 8.19
C ASP A 285 1.27 -25.49 8.48
N GLU A 286 1.47 -24.24 8.03
CA GLU A 286 2.71 -23.49 8.25
C GLU A 286 2.70 -22.72 9.58
N HIS A 287 3.86 -22.65 10.23
CA HIS A 287 4.00 -21.87 11.47
C HIS A 287 4.31 -20.40 11.19
N PHE A 288 3.27 -19.59 11.10
CA PHE A 288 3.43 -18.14 10.97
C PHE A 288 3.80 -17.46 12.28
N THR A 289 4.75 -16.53 12.21
CA THR A 289 5.12 -15.73 13.37
C THR A 289 4.58 -14.30 13.30
N ALA A 290 4.28 -13.75 14.48
CA ALA A 290 3.90 -12.35 14.61
C ALA A 290 5.06 -11.43 14.18
N PRO A 291 4.79 -10.15 13.85
CA PRO A 291 5.84 -9.21 13.50
C PRO A 291 6.89 -9.07 14.62
N ASN A 292 8.16 -9.05 14.24
CA ASN A 292 9.33 -8.79 15.11
C ASN A 292 9.67 -9.86 16.17
N THR A 293 9.25 -11.11 16.00
CA THR A 293 9.63 -12.21 16.91
C THR A 293 11.06 -12.73 16.69
N GLY A 294 11.69 -12.45 15.54
CA GLY A 294 13.10 -12.77 15.27
C GLY A 294 13.35 -14.21 14.81
N SER A 295 12.31 -15.04 14.71
CA SER A 295 12.38 -16.42 14.21
C SER A 295 11.11 -16.75 13.39
N GLY A 296 11.24 -17.66 12.42
CA GLY A 296 10.14 -18.11 11.56
C GLY A 296 9.80 -17.16 10.39
N ILE A 297 8.73 -17.51 9.65
CA ILE A 297 8.21 -16.71 8.53
C ILE A 297 7.06 -15.86 9.03
N SER A 298 7.19 -14.54 8.87
CA SER A 298 6.21 -13.60 9.38
C SER A 298 4.95 -13.58 8.52
N LEU A 299 3.77 -13.73 9.13
CA LEU A 299 2.48 -13.58 8.44
C LEU A 299 2.36 -12.21 7.75
N LEU A 300 2.91 -11.16 8.36
CA LEU A 300 2.89 -9.81 7.77
C LEU A 300 3.63 -9.79 6.43
N LYS A 301 4.78 -10.45 6.33
CA LYS A 301 5.60 -10.46 5.12
C LYS A 301 4.91 -11.19 3.99
N VAL A 302 4.36 -12.38 4.29
CA VAL A 302 3.57 -13.17 3.36
C VAL A 302 2.33 -12.39 2.94
N ALA A 303 1.57 -11.82 3.87
CA ALA A 303 0.39 -11.02 3.55
C ALA A 303 0.68 -9.82 2.65
N VAL A 304 1.76 -9.06 2.88
CA VAL A 304 2.12 -7.93 2.01
C VAL A 304 2.45 -8.42 0.60
N HIS A 305 3.17 -9.54 0.46
CA HIS A 305 3.47 -10.17 -0.82
C HIS A 305 2.19 -10.57 -1.57
N GLU A 306 1.32 -11.36 -0.94
CA GLU A 306 0.08 -11.85 -1.57
C GLU A 306 -0.89 -10.72 -1.93
N ILE A 307 -0.98 -9.67 -1.10
CA ILE A 307 -1.76 -8.48 -1.44
C ILE A 307 -1.20 -7.82 -2.70
N GLY A 308 0.13 -7.79 -2.88
CA GLY A 308 0.75 -7.28 -4.09
C GLY A 308 0.25 -7.98 -5.36
N HIS A 309 0.11 -9.32 -5.32
CA HIS A 309 -0.49 -10.09 -6.41
C HIS A 309 -1.95 -9.73 -6.66
N VAL A 310 -2.76 -9.60 -5.59
CA VAL A 310 -4.15 -9.16 -5.72
C VAL A 310 -4.25 -7.78 -6.38
N LEU A 311 -3.29 -6.90 -6.10
CA LEU A 311 -3.18 -5.57 -6.71
C LEU A 311 -2.63 -5.59 -8.14
N GLY A 312 -2.22 -6.74 -8.67
CA GLY A 312 -1.77 -6.91 -10.05
C GLY A 312 -0.25 -6.87 -10.23
N LEU A 313 0.53 -6.95 -9.15
CA LEU A 313 1.99 -7.05 -9.24
C LEU A 313 2.42 -8.49 -9.54
N PRO A 314 3.34 -8.69 -10.50
CA PRO A 314 3.97 -9.99 -10.70
C PRO A 314 5.09 -10.20 -9.68
N HIS A 315 5.65 -11.40 -9.66
CA HIS A 315 6.90 -11.64 -8.96
C HIS A 315 8.04 -10.75 -9.48
N ILE A 316 8.86 -10.23 -8.56
CA ILE A 316 10.05 -9.43 -8.86
C ILE A 316 11.26 -10.18 -8.32
N TYR A 317 12.05 -10.75 -9.22
CA TYR A 317 13.27 -11.49 -8.92
C TYR A 317 14.44 -10.57 -8.55
N ARG A 318 14.34 -9.92 -7.41
CA ARG A 318 15.42 -9.10 -6.84
C ARG A 318 15.51 -9.29 -5.33
N PRO A 319 16.72 -9.55 -4.80
CA PRO A 319 16.93 -9.57 -3.36
C PRO A 319 16.41 -8.29 -2.69
N GLY A 320 15.59 -8.45 -1.66
CA GLY A 320 14.99 -7.35 -0.90
C GLY A 320 13.68 -6.79 -1.45
N SER A 321 13.19 -7.27 -2.61
CA SER A 321 11.82 -6.99 -3.04
C SER A 321 10.83 -7.75 -2.16
N ILE A 322 9.70 -7.12 -1.82
CA ILE A 322 8.61 -7.84 -1.15
C ILE A 322 7.91 -8.81 -2.09
N MET A 323 7.92 -8.54 -3.40
CA MET A 323 7.36 -9.39 -4.46
C MET A 323 8.32 -10.49 -4.93
N GLN A 324 9.43 -10.74 -4.22
CA GLN A 324 10.28 -11.89 -4.55
C GLN A 324 9.53 -13.20 -4.23
N PRO A 325 9.63 -14.26 -5.06
CA PRO A 325 8.84 -15.47 -4.85
C PRO A 325 9.16 -16.22 -3.54
N SER A 326 10.42 -16.21 -3.11
CA SER A 326 10.86 -16.96 -1.92
C SER A 326 10.77 -16.12 -0.63
N TYR A 327 10.21 -16.72 0.41
CA TYR A 327 10.13 -16.14 1.75
C TYR A 327 11.44 -16.33 2.51
N LEU A 328 12.21 -15.24 2.61
CA LEU A 328 13.44 -15.25 3.40
C LEU A 328 13.13 -15.10 4.91
N PRO A 329 13.68 -15.99 5.78
CA PRO A 329 13.67 -15.83 7.23
C PRO A 329 14.31 -14.51 7.65
N GLN A 330 13.80 -13.94 8.74
CA GLN A 330 13.83 -12.50 9.06
C GLN A 330 15.22 -11.83 9.22
N GLU A 331 15.34 -10.60 8.68
CA GLU A 331 16.03 -9.46 9.31
C GLU A 331 14.96 -8.57 9.98
N ALA A 332 15.21 -8.08 11.20
CA ALA A 332 14.21 -7.38 12.01
C ALA A 332 13.67 -6.12 11.29
N ALA A 333 12.34 -6.05 11.12
CA ALA A 333 11.60 -5.08 10.30
C ALA A 333 11.98 -5.07 8.80
N PHE A 334 11.03 -5.43 7.93
CA PHE A 334 11.19 -5.27 6.48
C PHE A 334 10.42 -4.04 5.98
N GLU A 335 10.91 -3.47 4.90
CA GLU A 335 10.35 -2.28 4.29
C GLU A 335 10.13 -2.54 2.79
N MET A 336 9.11 -1.92 2.18
CA MET A 336 8.92 -2.05 0.74
C MET A 336 9.99 -1.27 0.00
N GLY A 337 10.69 -1.97 -0.90
CA GLY A 337 11.77 -1.38 -1.66
C GLY A 337 11.28 -0.38 -2.71
N TRP A 338 12.23 0.37 -3.27
CA TRP A 338 11.96 1.30 -4.37
C TRP A 338 11.26 0.64 -5.57
N MET A 339 11.64 -0.59 -5.92
CA MET A 339 11.04 -1.30 -7.07
C MET A 339 9.58 -1.65 -6.82
N ASP A 340 9.25 -2.16 -5.63
CA ASP A 340 7.87 -2.52 -5.27
C ASP A 340 6.97 -1.28 -5.32
N ARG A 341 7.45 -0.18 -4.73
CA ARG A 341 6.80 1.13 -4.72
C ARG A 341 6.57 1.67 -6.13
N LYS A 342 7.56 1.56 -7.02
CA LYS A 342 7.40 2.01 -8.41
C LYS A 342 6.51 1.09 -9.23
N ALA A 343 6.55 -0.22 -8.99
CA ALA A 343 5.68 -1.16 -9.67
C ALA A 343 4.21 -0.87 -9.37
N ILE A 344 3.85 -0.67 -8.08
CA ILE A 344 2.46 -0.35 -7.72
C ILE A 344 2.04 1.05 -8.22
N GLN A 345 2.94 2.03 -8.21
CA GLN A 345 2.68 3.37 -8.73
C GLN A 345 2.53 3.40 -10.26
N ASN A 346 3.13 2.45 -10.98
CA ASN A 346 2.90 2.32 -12.43
C ASN A 346 1.49 1.79 -12.74
N LEU A 347 0.89 1.00 -11.83
CA LEU A 347 -0.47 0.49 -11.99
C LEU A 347 -1.52 1.51 -11.56
N TYR A 348 -1.33 2.16 -10.41
CA TYR A 348 -2.36 3.00 -9.78
C TYR A 348 -2.07 4.50 -9.84
N GLY A 349 -0.88 4.89 -10.29
CA GLY A 349 -0.42 6.27 -10.32
C GLY A 349 0.16 6.76 -8.99
N ALA A 350 0.45 8.06 -8.93
CA ALA A 350 0.99 8.72 -7.75
C ALA A 350 -0.10 9.32 -6.85
N CYS A 351 0.22 9.43 -5.57
CA CYS A 351 -0.63 10.05 -4.55
C CYS A 351 -0.68 11.56 -4.74
N LYS A 352 -1.89 12.11 -4.74
CA LYS A 352 -2.12 13.51 -5.08
C LYS A 352 -3.14 14.11 -4.14
N GLY A 353 -2.87 15.30 -3.63
CA GLY A 353 -3.83 16.04 -2.82
C GLY A 353 -3.32 17.42 -2.46
N ARG A 354 -4.22 18.24 -1.91
CA ARG A 354 -3.91 19.57 -1.38
C ARG A 354 -3.35 19.45 0.04
N PHE A 355 -2.45 20.34 0.43
CA PHE A 355 -1.94 20.41 1.80
C PHE A 355 -2.42 21.69 2.46
N SER A 356 -2.68 21.63 3.76
CA SER A 356 -3.02 22.81 4.56
C SER A 356 -1.77 23.56 5.02
N THR A 357 -0.66 22.84 5.22
CA THR A 357 0.62 23.42 5.63
C THR A 357 1.76 22.48 5.23
N VAL A 358 2.90 23.05 4.83
CA VAL A 358 4.15 22.33 4.56
C VAL A 358 5.28 23.14 5.17
N PHE A 359 6.25 22.49 5.79
CA PHE A 359 7.42 23.17 6.31
C PHE A 359 8.60 22.24 6.54
N ASP A 360 9.80 22.80 6.54
CA ASP A 360 10.99 22.08 6.95
C ASP A 360 11.20 22.27 8.46
N TRP A 361 11.18 21.17 9.20
CA TRP A 361 11.44 21.19 10.63
C TRP A 361 12.92 20.99 10.91
N ILE A 362 13.54 21.98 11.56
CA ILE A 362 14.96 21.95 11.90
C ILE A 362 15.17 21.36 13.30
N ARG A 363 16.07 20.38 13.40
CA ARG A 363 16.53 19.78 14.66
C ARG A 363 18.02 20.01 14.84
N ARG A 364 18.41 20.39 16.05
CA ARG A 364 19.81 20.46 16.47
C ARG A 364 20.13 19.18 17.22
N GLU A 365 20.98 18.35 16.65
CA GLU A 365 21.42 17.09 17.23
C GLU A 365 22.87 17.22 17.67
N ARG A 366 23.21 16.68 18.85
CA ARG A 366 24.62 16.49 19.22
C ARG A 366 25.08 15.17 18.64
N SER A 367 26.08 15.22 17.75
CA SER A 367 26.76 14.03 17.27
C SER A 367 27.42 13.28 18.45
N PRO A 368 27.78 11.99 18.27
CA PRO A 368 28.55 11.24 19.27
C PRO A 368 29.86 11.93 19.70
N TYR A 369 30.41 12.81 18.86
CA TYR A 369 31.62 13.59 19.11
C TYR A 369 31.35 14.97 19.73
N GLY A 370 30.12 15.25 20.16
CA GLY A 370 29.72 16.51 20.81
C GLY A 370 29.49 17.68 19.85
N GLN A 371 29.73 17.53 18.54
CA GLN A 371 29.43 18.57 17.55
C GLN A 371 27.92 18.73 17.36
N VAL A 372 27.43 19.97 17.31
CA VAL A 372 26.03 20.27 17.00
C VAL A 372 25.83 20.19 15.49
N VAL A 373 25.07 19.19 15.05
CA VAL A 373 24.65 18.98 13.67
C VAL A 373 23.22 19.46 13.50
N VAL A 374 22.98 20.27 12.48
CA VAL A 374 21.63 20.72 12.13
C VAL A 374 21.07 19.77 11.08
N ARG A 375 19.95 19.11 11.38
CA ARG A 375 19.21 18.27 10.44
C ARG A 375 17.83 18.86 10.20
N PHE A 376 17.24 18.55 9.05
CA PHE A 376 15.85 18.90 8.79
C PHE A 376 15.18 17.83 7.93
N ASN A 377 13.87 17.69 8.13
CA ASN A 377 12.97 16.93 7.27
C ASN A 377 11.77 17.81 6.93
N THR A 378 11.11 17.53 5.82
CA THR A 378 9.93 18.28 5.38
C THR A 378 8.69 17.61 5.93
N TYR A 379 7.81 18.39 6.56
CA TYR A 379 6.54 17.94 7.08
C TYR A 379 5.43 18.44 6.17
N PHE A 380 4.56 17.53 5.76
CA PHE A 380 3.33 17.83 5.03
C PHE A 380 2.17 17.63 5.98
N MET A 381 1.26 18.60 6.06
CA MET A 381 0.06 18.53 6.88
C MET A 381 -1.18 18.63 6.01
N ARG A 382 -2.16 17.79 6.33
CA ARG A 382 -3.49 17.80 5.73
C ARG A 382 -4.48 17.48 6.84
N GLU A 383 -5.36 18.44 7.11
CA GLU A 383 -6.34 18.30 8.19
C GLU A 383 -5.63 17.96 9.53
N GLY A 384 -6.11 16.97 10.26
CA GLY A 384 -5.52 16.50 11.52
C GLY A 384 -4.34 15.53 11.36
N TRP A 385 -3.74 15.41 10.19
CA TRP A 385 -2.71 14.42 9.88
C TRP A 385 -1.43 15.06 9.32
N TYR A 386 -0.30 14.41 9.55
CA TYR A 386 0.97 14.80 8.95
C TYR A 386 1.79 13.62 8.42
N TRP A 387 2.64 13.91 7.43
CA TRP A 387 3.67 13.04 6.91
C TRP A 387 5.03 13.71 7.12
N LEU A 388 6.00 12.95 7.59
CA LEU A 388 7.41 13.29 7.62
C LEU A 388 8.05 12.78 6.32
N TYR A 389 8.40 13.71 5.44
CA TYR A 389 9.14 13.43 4.22
C TYR A 389 10.65 13.49 4.46
N GLU A 390 11.30 12.35 4.26
CA GLU A 390 12.74 12.18 4.37
C GLU A 390 13.41 12.67 3.09
N ASN A 391 13.83 13.93 3.08
CA ASN A 391 14.43 14.58 1.91
C ASN A 391 15.63 13.81 1.31
N ARG A 392 16.38 13.08 2.14
CA ARG A 392 17.52 12.26 1.69
C ARG A 392 17.08 11.01 0.92
N ASN A 393 15.97 10.40 1.33
CA ASN A 393 15.47 9.13 0.80
C ASN A 393 14.37 9.31 -0.26
N ASN A 394 13.91 10.55 -0.48
CA ASN A 394 12.83 10.90 -1.40
C ASN A 394 11.55 10.07 -1.18
N ARG A 395 11.14 9.96 0.09
CA ARG A 395 9.95 9.21 0.51
C ARG A 395 9.45 9.70 1.86
N THR A 396 8.21 9.35 2.17
CA THR A 396 7.67 9.47 3.52
C THR A 396 8.25 8.41 4.45
N ARG A 397 8.24 8.70 5.75
CA ARG A 397 8.56 7.75 6.81
C ARG A 397 7.49 6.65 6.82
N TYR A 398 7.88 5.39 7.05
CA TYR A 398 6.91 4.30 7.20
C TYR A 398 6.02 4.53 8.42
N GLY A 399 4.76 4.14 8.30
CA GLY A 399 3.78 4.42 9.34
C GLY A 399 3.23 5.84 9.31
N ASP A 400 3.50 6.62 8.25
CA ASP A 400 2.75 7.85 7.98
C ASP A 400 1.48 7.56 7.16
N PRO A 401 0.41 8.35 7.27
CA PRO A 401 0.28 9.54 8.10
C PRO A 401 0.16 9.25 9.60
N VAL A 402 0.55 10.24 10.40
CA VAL A 402 0.40 10.23 11.86
C VAL A 402 -0.54 11.37 12.29
N PRO A 403 -1.43 11.16 13.29
CA PRO A 403 -2.28 12.22 13.80
C PRO A 403 -1.45 13.37 14.37
N LEU A 404 -1.83 14.61 14.07
CA LEU A 404 -1.11 15.80 14.48
C LEU A 404 -0.92 15.88 15.99
N ARG A 405 -1.94 15.52 16.77
CA ARG A 405 -1.90 15.49 18.24
C ARG A 405 -0.80 14.58 18.84
N ILE A 406 -0.34 13.57 18.09
CA ILE A 406 0.71 12.65 18.55
C ILE A 406 2.09 13.29 18.37
N GLY A 407 2.32 13.93 17.21
CA GLY A 407 3.62 14.50 16.86
C GLY A 407 3.83 15.96 17.26
N TRP A 408 2.75 16.72 17.46
CA TRP A 408 2.80 18.17 17.62
C TRP A 408 1.91 18.61 18.78
N ARG A 409 2.41 18.43 20.01
CA ARG A 409 1.62 18.63 21.23
C ARG A 409 1.17 20.08 21.41
N GLY A 410 -0.12 20.25 21.71
CA GLY A 410 -0.75 21.54 21.97
C GLY A 410 -1.20 22.31 20.72
N LEU A 411 -0.93 21.81 19.51
CA LEU A 411 -1.55 22.34 18.29
C LEU A 411 -3.01 21.87 18.16
N PRO A 412 -3.86 22.63 17.43
CA PRO A 412 -5.23 22.21 17.12
C PRO A 412 -5.27 20.85 16.40
N ALA A 413 -6.11 19.94 16.88
CA ALA A 413 -6.11 18.54 16.41
C ALA A 413 -6.59 18.37 14.96
N ASP A 414 -7.29 19.36 14.40
CA ASP A 414 -7.84 19.41 13.05
C ASP A 414 -6.94 20.15 12.05
N GLY A 415 -5.70 20.48 12.43
CA GLY A 415 -4.70 21.06 11.52
C GLY A 415 -4.40 22.53 11.77
N VAL A 416 -3.50 23.07 10.95
CA VAL A 416 -3.03 24.46 10.96
C VAL A 416 -3.02 25.02 9.53
N ASP A 417 -3.10 26.35 9.42
CA ASP A 417 -3.18 27.09 8.15
C ASP A 417 -1.78 27.58 7.69
N ALA A 418 -0.87 27.84 8.64
CA ALA A 418 0.49 28.27 8.31
C ALA A 418 1.52 27.86 9.34
N TYR A 419 2.77 27.78 8.88
CA TYR A 419 3.98 27.64 9.69
C TYR A 419 4.96 28.75 9.33
N VAL A 420 5.54 29.40 10.34
CA VAL A 420 6.58 30.41 10.16
C VAL A 420 7.73 30.13 11.12
N HIS A 421 8.94 30.02 10.56
CA HIS A 421 10.19 29.95 11.32
C HIS A 421 10.98 31.23 11.12
N VAL A 422 11.00 32.10 12.13
CA VAL A 422 11.81 33.31 12.14
C VAL A 422 13.20 32.96 12.64
N TRP A 423 14.07 32.57 11.71
CA TRP A 423 15.44 32.21 12.02
C TRP A 423 16.43 33.29 11.60
N SER A 424 17.06 33.91 12.59
CA SER A 424 18.11 34.92 12.45
C SER A 424 19.19 34.72 13.51
N LEU A 425 20.26 35.51 13.46
CA LEU A 425 21.29 35.47 14.51
C LEU A 425 20.76 35.82 15.91
N LYS A 426 19.62 36.53 16.01
CA LYS A 426 19.05 37.02 17.27
C LYS A 426 17.74 36.34 17.66
N ARG A 427 17.12 35.57 16.76
CA ARG A 427 15.78 34.98 16.94
C ARG A 427 15.74 33.58 16.36
N ASP A 428 15.07 32.68 17.06
CA ASP A 428 14.78 31.30 16.66
C ASP A 428 13.33 31.00 17.09
N ASP A 429 12.40 31.77 16.54
CA ASP A 429 10.98 31.71 16.91
C ASP A 429 10.19 30.90 15.89
N VAL A 430 9.39 29.95 16.38
CA VAL A 430 8.48 29.12 15.57
C VAL A 430 7.04 29.48 15.88
N TYR A 431 6.26 29.75 14.84
CA TYR A 431 4.84 30.04 14.95
C TYR A 431 3.98 29.14 14.06
N PHE A 432 2.86 28.68 14.61
CA PHE A 432 1.78 28.02 13.89
C PHE A 432 0.53 28.89 13.92
N PHE A 433 -0.23 28.92 12.82
CA PHE A 433 -1.42 29.77 12.68
C PHE A 433 -2.65 28.93 12.39
N LYS A 434 -3.80 29.32 12.95
CA LYS A 434 -5.11 28.75 12.62
C LYS A 434 -6.20 29.76 12.87
N GLY A 435 -7.03 30.01 11.88
CA GLY A 435 -8.11 31.00 11.98
C GLY A 435 -7.56 32.37 12.37
N THR A 436 -8.09 32.96 13.44
CA THR A 436 -7.65 34.28 13.92
C THR A 436 -6.55 34.22 14.98
N GLN A 437 -6.04 33.03 15.28
CA GLN A 437 -5.08 32.76 16.36
C GLN A 437 -3.76 32.19 15.85
N PHE A 438 -2.74 32.29 16.69
CA PHE A 438 -1.44 31.65 16.49
C PHE A 438 -0.88 31.10 17.80
N TRP A 439 0.05 30.16 17.67
CA TRP A 439 0.76 29.48 18.74
C TRP A 439 2.26 29.64 18.53
N LYS A 440 3.00 29.97 19.58
CA LYS A 440 4.48 29.86 19.59
C LYS A 440 4.85 28.44 20.02
N TYR A 441 5.74 27.81 19.28
CA TYR A 441 6.16 26.43 19.54
C TYR A 441 7.51 26.38 20.24
N ASP A 442 7.60 25.57 21.29
CA ASP A 442 8.81 25.27 22.03
C ASP A 442 9.51 24.07 21.38
N SER A 443 10.50 24.35 20.53
CA SER A 443 11.26 23.33 19.81
C SER A 443 12.07 22.43 20.75
N ASP A 444 12.45 22.91 21.94
CA ASP A 444 13.27 22.16 22.89
C ASP A 444 12.41 21.16 23.69
N ASN A 445 11.18 21.55 24.03
CA ASN A 445 10.23 20.70 24.76
C ASN A 445 9.20 19.98 23.88
N ASP A 446 9.25 20.19 22.56
CA ASP A 446 8.36 19.57 21.56
C ASP A 446 6.88 19.75 21.94
N LYS A 447 6.50 21.01 22.22
CA LYS A 447 5.13 21.40 22.58
C LYS A 447 4.90 22.89 22.33
N VAL A 448 3.63 23.28 22.22
CA VAL A 448 3.23 24.69 22.29
C VAL A 448 3.54 25.30 23.66
N PHE A 449 4.00 26.56 23.68
CA PHE A 449 4.12 27.34 24.91
C PHE A 449 2.74 27.61 25.52
N GLY A 450 2.52 27.25 26.78
CA GLY A 450 1.37 27.78 27.53
C GLY A 450 1.56 29.26 27.84
N GLN A 451 2.78 29.62 28.26
CA GLN A 451 3.29 30.97 28.41
C GLN A 451 4.76 30.99 27.96
N ASP A 452 5.17 32.00 27.18
CA ASP A 452 6.57 32.16 26.76
C ASP A 452 7.43 32.89 27.83
N PRO A 453 8.77 32.91 27.70
CA PRO A 453 9.65 33.62 28.64
C PRO A 453 9.36 35.11 28.77
N GLU A 454 8.71 35.71 27.76
CA GLU A 454 8.28 37.10 27.76
C GLU A 454 6.92 37.32 28.45
N GLY A 455 6.29 36.26 28.95
CA GLY A 455 5.04 36.30 29.71
C GLY A 455 3.76 36.25 28.85
N HIS A 456 3.86 36.08 27.54
CA HIS A 456 2.70 35.98 26.66
C HIS A 456 2.09 34.58 26.68
N ARG A 457 0.76 34.48 26.73
CA ARG A 457 0.02 33.22 26.73
C ARG A 457 -0.47 32.86 25.33
N TYR A 458 -0.53 31.55 25.03
CA TYR A 458 -1.01 31.02 23.75
C TYR A 458 -2.22 30.07 23.93
N PRO A 459 -3.14 29.97 22.95
CA PRO A 459 -3.17 30.72 21.69
C PRO A 459 -3.36 32.22 21.88
N ARG A 460 -2.80 32.99 20.95
CA ARG A 460 -2.85 34.46 20.96
C ARG A 460 -3.45 34.96 19.65
N LYS A 461 -4.14 36.11 19.65
CA LYS A 461 -4.73 36.64 18.40
C LYS A 461 -3.65 37.14 17.46
N ILE A 462 -3.80 36.87 16.16
CA ILE A 462 -2.83 37.31 15.14
C ILE A 462 -2.63 38.83 15.21
N SER A 463 -3.70 39.61 15.37
CA SER A 463 -3.64 41.06 15.46
C SER A 463 -2.89 41.61 16.69
N GLU A 464 -2.76 40.81 17.74
CA GLU A 464 -2.03 41.18 18.97
C GLU A 464 -0.53 40.86 18.88
N GLY A 465 -0.17 39.79 18.15
CA GLY A 465 1.23 39.40 17.93
C GLY A 465 1.86 40.05 16.70
N PHE A 466 1.04 40.35 15.68
CA PHE A 466 1.46 40.91 14.40
C PHE A 466 0.57 42.12 14.07
N PRO A 467 0.86 43.31 14.65
CA PRO A 467 0.05 44.51 14.45
C PRO A 467 -0.11 44.87 12.97
N GLY A 468 -1.36 45.14 12.56
CA GLY A 468 -1.71 45.43 11.16
C GLY A 468 -2.02 44.19 10.31
N ILE A 469 -1.84 42.98 10.85
CA ILE A 469 -2.28 41.73 10.21
C ILE A 469 -3.62 41.29 10.83
N SER A 470 -4.63 41.07 9.98
CA SER A 470 -5.93 40.54 10.40
C SER A 470 -6.07 39.08 9.94
N GLY A 471 -6.43 38.18 10.86
CA GLY A 471 -6.84 36.82 10.50
C GLY A 471 -8.26 36.77 9.91
N PRO A 472 -8.71 35.60 9.43
CA PRO A 472 -7.88 34.45 9.10
C PRO A 472 -6.95 34.73 7.92
N ILE A 473 -5.81 34.04 7.90
CA ILE A 473 -4.84 34.05 6.79
C ILE A 473 -4.94 32.72 6.05
N ASP A 474 -4.57 32.69 4.77
CA ASP A 474 -4.49 31.43 4.03
C ASP A 474 -3.19 30.69 4.36
N THR A 475 -2.07 31.41 4.37
CA THR A 475 -0.74 30.86 4.69
C THR A 475 0.25 31.99 4.99
N ALA A 476 1.46 31.66 5.43
CA ALA A 476 2.53 32.64 5.68
C ALA A 476 3.92 32.02 5.54
N VAL A 477 4.91 32.83 5.15
CA VAL A 477 6.32 32.42 5.08
C VAL A 477 7.26 33.53 5.52
N TYR A 478 8.31 33.18 6.26
CA TYR A 478 9.41 34.11 6.56
C TYR A 478 10.46 34.09 5.44
N ASP A 479 10.78 35.26 4.89
CA ASP A 479 11.86 35.43 3.94
C ASP A 479 13.06 36.10 4.62
N ARG A 480 14.10 35.30 4.84
CA ARG A 480 15.37 35.76 5.45
C ARG A 480 16.12 36.80 4.61
N ARG A 481 15.75 37.02 3.34
CA ARG A 481 16.45 37.96 2.46
C ARG A 481 16.10 39.42 2.76
N ASP A 482 14.96 39.68 3.39
CA ASP A 482 14.48 41.02 3.73
C ASP A 482 13.85 41.10 5.14
N SER A 483 14.07 40.07 5.97
CA SER A 483 13.58 39.98 7.35
C SER A 483 12.06 40.16 7.48
N CYS A 484 11.29 39.82 6.44
CA CYS A 484 9.84 39.96 6.44
C CYS A 484 9.11 38.61 6.52
N ILE A 485 7.99 38.58 7.25
CA ILE A 485 6.98 37.52 7.14
C ILE A 485 5.94 37.96 6.12
N TYR A 486 5.75 37.16 5.08
CA TYR A 486 4.74 37.38 4.07
C TYR A 486 3.47 36.61 4.44
N PHE A 487 2.42 37.33 4.85
CA PHE A 487 1.10 36.78 5.17
C PHE A 487 0.19 36.86 3.94
N PHE A 488 -0.28 35.70 3.47
CA PHE A 488 -1.18 35.59 2.32
C PHE A 488 -2.62 35.55 2.82
N LYS A 489 -3.48 36.37 2.21
CA LYS A 489 -4.90 36.46 2.53
C LYS A 489 -5.71 36.83 1.29
N ASN A 490 -6.56 35.90 0.86
CA ASN A 490 -7.28 35.95 -0.40
C ASN A 490 -6.32 36.26 -1.56
N THR A 491 -6.55 37.34 -2.30
CA THR A 491 -5.72 37.76 -3.44
C THR A 491 -4.57 38.69 -3.04
N LEU A 492 -4.42 38.98 -1.74
CA LEU A 492 -3.46 39.93 -1.20
C LEU A 492 -2.36 39.23 -0.43
N VAL A 493 -1.20 39.87 -0.38
CA VAL A 493 -0.10 39.53 0.52
C VAL A 493 0.29 40.78 1.30
N TYR A 494 0.60 40.58 2.58
CA TYR A 494 1.10 41.58 3.50
C TYR A 494 2.55 41.20 3.87
N ALA A 495 3.50 42.11 3.73
CA ALA A 495 4.84 41.91 4.28
C ALA A 495 4.91 42.56 5.65
N PHE A 496 5.20 41.77 6.68
CA PHE A 496 5.39 42.21 8.05
C PHE A 496 6.88 42.20 8.39
N SER A 497 7.45 43.36 8.65
CA SER A 497 8.85 43.49 9.05
C SER A 497 9.02 43.03 10.49
N VAL A 498 9.84 42.00 10.68
CA VAL A 498 10.17 41.46 12.01
C VAL A 498 11.00 42.45 12.84
N GLU A 499 11.76 43.31 12.17
CA GLU A 499 12.63 44.31 12.80
C GLU A 499 11.84 45.51 13.31
N SER A 500 10.92 46.06 12.52
CA SER A 500 10.09 47.21 12.90
C SER A 500 8.77 46.83 13.57
N ASN A 501 8.47 45.52 13.69
CA ASN A 501 7.25 44.98 14.28
C ASN A 501 5.96 45.57 13.68
N GLY A 502 5.87 45.62 12.35
CA GLY A 502 4.73 46.21 11.66
C GLY A 502 4.71 45.90 10.16
N VAL A 503 3.59 46.21 9.51
CA VAL A 503 3.42 46.03 8.06
C VAL A 503 4.36 46.98 7.31
N ALA A 504 5.13 46.43 6.38
CA ALA A 504 6.10 47.17 5.59
C ALA A 504 5.40 48.18 4.65
N PRO A 505 6.02 49.34 4.37
CA PRO A 505 5.45 50.34 3.47
C PRO A 505 5.11 49.78 2.09
N GLY A 506 3.94 50.17 1.58
CA GLY A 506 3.45 49.72 0.27
C GLY A 506 2.76 48.36 0.26
N PHE A 507 2.51 47.75 1.43
CA PHE A 507 1.66 46.57 1.58
C PHE A 507 0.30 46.93 2.23
N PRO A 508 -0.78 46.17 1.96
CA PRO A 508 -0.83 44.94 1.15
C PRO A 508 -0.67 45.17 -0.36
N LYS A 509 -0.22 44.13 -1.07
CA LYS A 509 -0.16 44.09 -2.54
C LYS A 509 -0.95 42.90 -3.06
N ALA A 510 -1.43 43.00 -4.30
CA ALA A 510 -1.90 41.81 -5.01
C ALA A 510 -0.75 40.79 -5.13
N ILE A 511 -1.05 39.50 -4.91
CA ILE A 511 -0.05 38.42 -4.93
C ILE A 511 0.74 38.44 -6.24
N GLN A 512 0.06 38.57 -7.37
CA GLN A 512 0.71 38.62 -8.70
C GLN A 512 1.67 39.81 -8.88
N LYS A 513 1.43 40.94 -8.20
CA LYS A 513 2.34 42.08 -8.23
C LYS A 513 3.57 41.87 -7.33
N ALA A 514 3.38 41.20 -6.19
CA ALA A 514 4.46 40.90 -5.25
C ALA A 514 5.33 39.72 -5.70
N PHE A 515 4.71 38.72 -6.35
CA PHE A 515 5.30 37.49 -6.84
C PHE A 515 4.93 37.27 -8.33
N PRO A 516 5.54 38.04 -9.25
CA PRO A 516 5.19 37.96 -10.67
C PRO A 516 5.64 36.63 -11.30
N PRO A 517 4.89 36.08 -12.26
CA PRO A 517 5.32 34.87 -12.96
C PRO A 517 6.48 35.17 -13.92
N VAL A 518 7.44 34.25 -14.00
CA VAL A 518 8.55 34.34 -14.97
C VAL A 518 8.09 33.98 -16.37
N SER A 519 7.13 33.06 -16.49
CA SER A 519 6.50 32.67 -17.76
C SER A 519 5.07 33.22 -17.82
N GLY A 520 4.70 33.85 -18.94
CA GLY A 520 3.40 34.49 -19.09
C GLY A 520 2.24 33.54 -18.80
N GLY A 521 1.29 33.97 -17.97
CA GLY A 521 0.10 33.19 -17.60
C GLY A 521 0.31 32.09 -16.55
N ASP A 522 1.55 31.74 -16.20
CA ASP A 522 1.84 30.67 -15.23
C ASP A 522 1.96 31.21 -13.80
N HIS A 523 0.81 31.53 -13.20
CA HIS A 523 0.70 32.05 -11.85
C HIS A 523 -0.43 31.31 -11.10
N PRO A 524 -0.30 31.03 -9.79
CA PRO A 524 -1.33 30.31 -9.02
C PRO A 524 -2.70 30.99 -9.09
N GLY A 525 -2.74 32.33 -9.05
CA GLY A 525 -3.97 33.11 -9.03
C GLY A 525 -4.78 32.91 -7.73
N GLY A 526 -5.71 33.81 -7.41
CA GLY A 526 -6.48 33.71 -6.16
C GLY A 526 -5.60 33.66 -4.90
N ASN A 527 -6.00 32.85 -3.93
CA ASN A 527 -5.26 32.56 -2.71
C ASN A 527 -4.15 31.51 -2.89
N ILE A 528 -3.24 31.44 -1.91
CA ILE A 528 -2.15 30.45 -1.85
C ILE A 528 -2.46 29.49 -0.71
N ASP A 529 -2.33 28.19 -0.97
CA ASP A 529 -2.66 27.16 0.02
C ASP A 529 -1.53 27.00 1.03
N VAL A 530 -0.29 27.01 0.55
CA VAL A 530 0.90 26.88 1.38
C VAL A 530 2.01 27.76 0.84
N ALA A 531 2.66 28.50 1.72
CA ALA A 531 3.94 29.16 1.45
C ALA A 531 4.95 28.67 2.48
N TYR A 532 6.11 28.18 2.03
CA TYR A 532 7.16 27.79 2.97
C TYR A 532 8.55 27.98 2.39
N PHE A 533 9.54 28.09 3.26
CA PHE A 533 10.94 28.12 2.88
C PHE A 533 11.54 26.72 2.96
N SER A 534 12.04 26.20 1.84
CA SER A 534 12.73 24.91 1.79
C SER A 534 14.23 25.10 2.01
N TYR A 535 14.77 24.46 3.04
CA TYR A 535 16.22 24.35 3.28
C TYR A 535 16.89 23.41 2.30
N ALA A 536 16.18 22.38 1.80
CA ALA A 536 16.69 21.48 0.76
C ALA A 536 17.01 22.24 -0.54
N HIS A 537 16.17 23.22 -0.89
CA HIS A 537 16.30 23.97 -2.14
C HIS A 537 16.81 25.41 -1.95
N ASN A 538 16.88 25.89 -0.71
CA ASN A 538 17.24 27.26 -0.34
C ASN A 538 16.38 28.30 -1.09
N ALA A 539 15.06 28.07 -1.12
CA ALA A 539 14.08 28.87 -1.85
C ALA A 539 12.70 28.80 -1.19
N VAL A 540 11.88 29.81 -1.44
CA VAL A 540 10.47 29.81 -1.04
C VAL A 540 9.65 29.06 -2.09
N PHE A 541 8.67 28.28 -1.66
CA PHE A 541 7.73 27.56 -2.50
C PHE A 541 6.31 28.01 -2.18
N LEU A 542 5.51 28.25 -3.22
CA LEU A 542 4.08 28.55 -3.12
C LEU A 542 3.28 27.40 -3.73
N PHE A 543 2.28 26.88 -3.01
CA PHE A 543 1.44 25.77 -3.44
C PHE A 543 0.03 26.26 -3.72
N LYS A 544 -0.58 25.71 -4.76
CA LYS A 544 -2.02 25.84 -5.03
C LYS A 544 -2.56 24.55 -5.66
N GLY A 545 -3.48 23.91 -4.97
CA GLY A 545 -4.02 22.60 -5.32
C GLY A 545 -2.91 21.55 -5.40
N ARG A 546 -2.69 21.03 -6.61
CA ARG A 546 -1.69 20.00 -6.92
C ARG A 546 -0.37 20.55 -7.46
N ARG A 547 -0.27 21.87 -7.58
CA ARG A 547 0.85 22.54 -8.23
C ARG A 547 1.62 23.37 -7.23
N PHE A 548 2.90 23.54 -7.51
CA PHE A 548 3.75 24.46 -6.78
C PHE A 548 4.59 25.30 -7.73
N TRP A 549 4.95 26.49 -7.25
CA TRP A 549 5.86 27.43 -7.89
C TRP A 549 7.03 27.69 -6.95
N GLN A 550 8.24 27.57 -7.47
CA GLN A 550 9.45 27.97 -6.75
C GLN A 550 9.68 29.47 -6.98
N VAL A 551 9.82 30.23 -5.90
CA VAL A 551 10.29 31.61 -5.96
C VAL A 551 11.76 31.61 -6.35
N VAL A 552 12.12 32.45 -7.31
CA VAL A 552 13.49 32.62 -7.83
C VAL A 552 14.49 32.74 -6.68
N SER A 553 15.41 31.77 -6.61
CA SER A 553 16.43 31.72 -5.57
C SER A 553 17.65 32.57 -5.92
N GLY A 554 18.52 32.80 -4.94
CA GLY A 554 19.83 33.42 -5.18
C GLY A 554 20.72 32.58 -6.12
N ARG A 555 20.53 31.25 -6.17
CA ARG A 555 21.23 30.37 -7.12
C ARG A 555 20.73 30.59 -8.55
N ASP A 556 19.42 30.76 -8.72
CA ASP A 556 18.81 30.99 -10.04
C ASP A 556 19.27 32.34 -10.62
N ARG A 557 19.28 33.40 -9.81
CA ARG A 557 19.75 34.73 -10.26
C ARG A 557 21.23 34.77 -10.58
N ARG A 558 22.07 33.99 -9.88
CA ARG A 558 23.50 33.87 -10.26
C ARG A 558 23.66 33.26 -11.66
N ARG A 559 22.80 32.32 -12.04
CA ARG A 559 22.79 31.71 -13.37
C ARG A 559 22.10 32.59 -14.42
N ARG A 560 21.04 33.31 -14.02
CA ARG A 560 20.19 34.15 -14.88
C ARG A 560 19.88 35.48 -14.17
N PRO A 561 20.77 36.48 -14.26
CA PRO A 561 20.65 37.73 -13.49
C PRO A 561 19.39 38.56 -13.76
N PHE A 562 18.82 38.41 -14.95
CA PHE A 562 17.59 39.09 -15.39
C PHE A 562 16.31 38.57 -14.70
N LEU A 563 16.38 37.44 -13.98
CA LEU A 563 15.20 36.92 -13.28
C LEU A 563 14.79 37.87 -12.12
N PRO A 564 13.49 38.19 -12.00
CA PRO A 564 12.99 39.02 -10.90
C PRO A 564 13.17 38.31 -9.55
N ARG A 565 13.50 39.07 -8.51
CA ARG A 565 13.83 38.52 -7.16
C ARG A 565 12.70 37.70 -6.54
N ASN A 566 11.45 38.09 -6.75
CA ASN A 566 10.26 37.38 -6.30
C ASN A 566 9.53 36.70 -7.47
N GLY A 567 10.23 36.46 -8.58
CA GLY A 567 9.69 35.76 -9.73
C GLY A 567 9.24 34.35 -9.36
N LEU A 568 8.11 33.89 -9.90
CA LEU A 568 7.69 32.50 -9.81
C LEU A 568 8.18 31.75 -11.05
N LEU A 569 9.05 30.76 -10.82
CA LEU A 569 9.44 29.81 -11.86
C LEU A 569 8.24 28.96 -12.30
N PRO A 570 8.26 28.38 -13.52
CA PRO A 570 7.14 27.59 -14.02
C PRO A 570 6.69 26.50 -13.05
N HIS A 571 5.38 26.27 -12.98
CA HIS A 571 4.83 25.33 -12.02
C HIS A 571 5.27 23.90 -12.29
N LYS A 572 5.25 23.11 -11.23
CA LYS A 572 5.40 21.66 -11.29
C LYS A 572 4.28 21.02 -10.48
N GLU A 573 3.97 19.77 -10.83
CA GLU A 573 3.05 18.93 -10.05
C GLU A 573 3.77 18.42 -8.79
N VAL A 574 3.09 18.50 -7.64
CA VAL A 574 3.65 18.16 -6.34
C VAL A 574 4.08 16.69 -6.28
N ASP A 575 3.27 15.78 -6.83
CA ASP A 575 3.51 14.34 -6.87
C ASP A 575 4.68 13.90 -7.75
N ARG A 576 5.22 14.83 -8.56
CA ARG A 576 6.45 14.60 -9.36
C ARG A 576 7.72 15.03 -8.62
N HIS A 577 7.59 15.71 -7.49
CA HIS A 577 8.72 16.25 -6.73
C HIS A 577 8.79 15.66 -5.32
N TRP A 578 7.64 15.45 -4.67
CA TRP A 578 7.55 14.73 -3.40
C TRP A 578 6.70 13.47 -3.58
N PHE A 579 7.33 12.32 -3.36
CA PHE A 579 6.71 11.01 -3.58
C PHE A 579 6.06 10.47 -2.30
N ASP A 580 5.10 9.56 -2.47
CA ASP A 580 4.56 8.71 -1.39
C ASP A 580 3.88 9.45 -0.23
N ILE A 581 3.31 10.63 -0.51
CA ILE A 581 2.45 11.34 0.44
C ILE A 581 1.01 10.91 0.20
N CYS A 582 0.70 9.70 0.66
CA CYS A 582 -0.54 8.98 0.39
C CYS A 582 -1.50 9.03 1.58
N ASP A 583 -2.80 9.12 1.27
CA ASP A 583 -3.85 8.99 2.28
C ASP A 583 -4.03 7.53 2.65
N VAL A 584 -4.23 7.26 3.93
CA VAL A 584 -4.53 5.92 4.45
C VAL A 584 -5.93 5.97 5.04
N HIS A 585 -6.75 4.95 4.75
CA HIS A 585 -8.10 4.88 5.28
C HIS A 585 -8.08 4.89 6.82
N PRO A 586 -8.97 5.64 7.51
CA PRO A 586 -8.95 5.75 8.97
C PRO A 586 -8.99 4.41 9.72
N THR A 587 -9.66 3.40 9.19
CA THR A 587 -9.74 2.05 9.79
C THR A 587 -8.39 1.34 9.86
N ALA A 588 -7.44 1.69 8.98
CA ALA A 588 -6.07 1.17 9.00
C ALA A 588 -5.14 2.00 9.92
N LEU A 589 -5.58 3.19 10.36
CA LEU A 589 -4.80 4.08 11.23
C LEU A 589 -5.06 3.82 12.72
N THR A 590 -6.22 3.28 13.08
CA THR A 590 -6.52 2.79 14.44
C THR A 590 -5.83 1.46 14.69
N LEU A 591 -4.51 1.50 14.87
CA LEU A 591 -3.68 0.35 15.26
C LEU A 591 -3.68 0.20 16.80
N THR A 592 -4.85 0.10 17.42
CA THR A 592 -4.92 -0.46 18.78
C THR A 592 -4.78 -1.98 18.65
N ARG A 593 -3.80 -2.54 19.38
CA ARG A 593 -3.73 -3.98 19.64
C ARG A 593 -4.88 -4.39 20.54
#